data_AF-A0ABD5IGD1-F1
#
_entry.id   AF-A0ABD5IGD1-F1
#
_cell.length_a   1.000
_cell.length_b   1.000
_cell.length_c   1.000
_cell.angle_alpha   90.00
_cell.angle_beta   90.00
_cell.angle_gamma   90.00
#
_symmetry.space_group_name_H-M   'P 1'
#
loop_
_entity.id
_entity.type
_entity.pdbx_description
1 polymer ?
#
loop_
_entity_poly.entity_id
_entity_poly.type
_entity_poly.pdbx_seq_one_letter_code
_entity_poly.pdbx_strand_id
1 'polypeptide(L)' 'MTKLEEAINSIMCKAESLGGLGSSPTANKILEVTKPFYQKGSAQEKADIIAKIEKLKKEPGIGFQADYLKKLES' A
#
# COMPACT_ATOMS: atom_id res chain seq x y z
N MET A 1 -9.04 -0.38 14.47
CA MET A 1 -8.43 0.13 13.21
C MET A 1 -7.00 0.53 13.54
N THR A 2 -6.02 -0.05 12.87
CA THR A 2 -4.62 0.35 13.07
C THR A 2 -4.29 1.60 12.25
N LYS A 3 -3.39 2.47 12.74
CA LYS A 3 -3.00 3.75 12.08
C LYS A 3 -2.58 3.55 10.62
N LEU A 4 -2.04 2.38 10.30
CA LEU A 4 -1.67 1.96 8.96
C LEU A 4 -2.89 1.87 8.02
N GLU A 5 -4.00 1.28 8.48
CA GLU A 5 -5.20 1.11 7.65
C GLU A 5 -5.84 2.45 7.35
N GLU A 6 -5.86 3.36 8.33
CA GLU A 6 -6.34 4.73 8.11
C GLU A 6 -5.48 5.46 7.08
N ALA A 7 -4.16 5.30 7.13
CA ALA A 7 -3.25 5.91 6.15
C ALA A 7 -3.47 5.34 4.74
N ILE A 8 -3.58 4.02 4.60
CA ILE A 8 -3.85 3.36 3.32
C ILE A 8 -5.23 3.77 2.78
N ASN A 9 -6.28 3.73 3.61
CA ASN A 9 -7.62 4.13 3.20
C ASN A 9 -7.67 5.62 2.80
N SER A 10 -6.94 6.49 3.49
CA SER A 10 -6.87 7.91 3.12
C SER A 10 -6.25 8.10 1.73
N ILE A 11 -5.22 7.33 1.38
CA ILE A 11 -4.59 7.38 0.05
C ILE A 11 -5.54 6.84 -1.02
N MET A 12 -6.21 5.72 -0.74
CA MET A 12 -7.21 5.11 -1.62
C MET A 12 -8.35 6.08 -1.91
N CYS A 13 -8.96 6.61 -0.86
CA CYS A 13 -10.06 7.57 -0.95
C CYS A 13 -9.68 8.83 -1.74
N LYS A 14 -8.45 9.34 -1.53
CA LYS A 14 -7.92 10.47 -2.32
C LYS A 14 -7.73 10.12 -3.79
N ALA A 15 -7.23 8.91 -4.09
CA ALA A 15 -7.00 8.48 -5.46
C ALA A 15 -8.31 8.25 -6.23
N GLU A 16 -9.34 7.72 -5.56
CA GLU A 16 -10.70 7.66 -6.10
C GLU A 16 -11.26 9.07 -6.37
N SER A 17 -11.12 9.98 -5.40
CA SER A 17 -11.62 11.36 -5.52
C SER A 17 -10.93 12.18 -6.62
N LEU A 18 -9.69 11.82 -7.00
CA LEU A 18 -8.92 12.49 -8.05
C LEU A 18 -9.16 11.88 -9.45
N GLY A 19 -10.11 10.94 -9.59
CA GLY A 19 -10.54 10.41 -10.88
C GLY A 19 -9.69 9.25 -11.41
N GLY A 20 -8.90 8.57 -10.55
CA GLY A 20 -8.21 7.36 -10.97
C GLY A 20 -7.31 6.75 -9.91
N LEU A 21 -7.72 5.59 -9.39
CA LEU A 21 -6.82 4.63 -8.72
C LEU A 21 -5.68 4.16 -9.64
N GLY A 22 -5.88 4.33 -10.97
CA GLY A 22 -5.07 3.94 -12.14
C GLY A 22 -3.57 4.21 -12.14
N SER A 23 -3.08 5.03 -11.22
CA SER A 23 -1.78 5.68 -11.37
C SER A 23 -0.74 5.10 -10.41
N SER A 24 0.42 4.74 -10.96
CA SER A 24 1.66 4.40 -10.22
C SER A 24 1.94 5.27 -8.98
N PRO A 25 1.62 6.59 -8.93
CA PRO A 25 1.71 7.39 -7.71
C PRO A 25 0.87 6.90 -6.52
N THR A 26 -0.32 6.33 -6.73
CA THR A 26 -1.15 5.80 -5.62
C THR A 26 -0.46 4.60 -4.99
N ALA A 27 0.00 3.66 -5.81
CA ALA A 27 0.77 2.50 -5.34
C ALA A 27 2.07 2.92 -4.63
N ASN A 28 2.81 3.89 -5.17
CA ASN A 28 4.02 4.40 -4.51
C ASN A 28 3.72 5.02 -3.13
N LYS A 29 2.66 5.84 -3.01
CA LYS A 29 2.27 6.42 -1.72
C LYS A 29 1.90 5.35 -0.69
N ILE A 30 1.19 4.31 -1.12
CA ILE A 30 0.85 3.17 -0.24
C ILE A 30 2.13 2.47 0.25
N LEU A 31 3.10 2.26 -0.64
CA LEU A 31 4.40 1.70 -0.27
C LEU A 31 5.16 2.61 0.70
N GLU A 32 5.16 3.93 0.49
CA GLU A 32 5.83 4.89 1.39
C GLU A 32 5.24 4.88 2.80
N VAL A 33 3.90 4.84 2.95
CA VAL A 33 3.27 4.81 4.28
C VAL A 33 3.38 3.45 4.95
N THR A 34 3.42 2.36 4.18
CA THR A 34 3.54 0.99 4.71
C THR A 34 4.98 0.63 5.06
N LYS A 35 5.97 1.20 4.36
CA LYS A 35 7.41 0.95 4.56
C LYS A 35 7.88 1.03 6.02
N PRO A 36 7.61 2.09 6.81
CA PRO A 36 8.09 2.13 8.19
C PRO A 36 7.44 1.07 9.08
N PHE A 37 6.19 0.69 8.82
CA PHE A 37 5.52 -0.40 9.52
C PHE A 37 6.06 -1.76 9.07
N TYR A 38 6.46 -1.91 7.82
CA TYR A 38 7.09 -3.12 7.32
C TYR A 38 8.52 -3.29 7.87
N GLN A 39 9.30 -2.23 7.95
CA GLN A 39 10.68 -2.29 8.44
C GLN A 39 10.76 -2.45 9.97
N LYS A 40 9.86 -1.80 10.71
CA LYS A 40 9.84 -1.86 12.19
C LYS A 40 8.88 -2.92 12.76
N GLY A 41 7.96 -3.42 11.95
CA GLY A 41 6.93 -4.36 12.38
C GLY A 41 7.44 -5.79 12.51
N SER A 42 6.72 -6.55 13.32
CA SER A 42 6.93 -7.98 13.55
C SER A 42 6.63 -8.80 12.29
N ALA A 43 7.06 -10.06 12.24
CA ALA A 43 6.77 -10.96 11.11
C ALA A 43 5.27 -11.00 10.73
N GLN A 44 4.40 -10.90 11.73
CA GLN A 44 2.96 -10.85 11.52
C GLN A 44 2.47 -9.52 10.92
N GLU A 45 3.02 -8.38 11.35
CA GLU A 45 2.71 -7.07 10.75
C GLU A 45 3.18 -6.99 9.29
N LYS A 46 4.36 -7.56 9.00
CA LYS A 46 4.87 -7.68 7.63
C LYS A 46 3.94 -8.50 6.75
N ALA A 47 3.47 -9.65 7.25
CA ALA A 47 2.52 -10.50 6.54
C ALA A 47 1.18 -9.78 6.29
N ASP A 48 0.68 -9.02 7.26
CA ASP A 48 -0.55 -8.24 7.14
C ASP A 48 -0.43 -7.13 6.08
N ILE A 49 0.70 -6.42 6.06
CA ILE A 49 1.02 -5.41 5.05
C ILE A 49 1.06 -6.03 3.64
N ILE A 50 1.73 -7.17 3.48
CA ILE A 50 1.81 -7.87 2.19
C ILE A 50 0.40 -8.32 1.75
N ALA A 51 -0.38 -8.91 2.66
CA ALA A 51 -1.73 -9.35 2.36
C ALA A 51 -2.65 -8.18 1.92
N LYS A 52 -2.51 -7.01 2.54
CA LYS A 52 -3.20 -5.78 2.14
C LYS A 52 -2.76 -5.32 0.75
N ILE A 53 -1.46 -5.26 0.46
CA ILE A 53 -0.95 -4.85 -0.85
C ILE A 53 -1.44 -5.82 -1.95
N GLU A 54 -1.39 -7.13 -1.71
CA GLU A 54 -1.90 -8.13 -2.65
C GLU A 54 -3.41 -8.01 -2.86
N LYS A 55 -4.17 -7.63 -1.83
CA LYS A 55 -5.61 -7.35 -1.97
C LYS A 55 -5.86 -6.11 -2.84
N LEU A 56 -5.13 -5.03 -2.57
CA LEU A 56 -5.20 -3.77 -3.34
C LEU A 56 -4.77 -3.99 -4.80
N LYS A 57 -3.76 -4.83 -5.04
CA LYS A 57 -3.29 -5.21 -6.39
C LYS A 57 -4.33 -5.96 -7.21
N LYS A 58 -5.28 -6.63 -6.57
CA LYS A 58 -6.43 -7.26 -7.25
C LYS A 58 -7.53 -6.26 -7.59
N GLU A 59 -7.51 -5.07 -7.01
CA GLU A 59 -8.52 -4.05 -7.30
C GLU A 59 -8.26 -3.40 -8.65
N PRO A 60 -9.28 -3.33 -9.52
CA PRO A 60 -9.14 -2.71 -10.82
C PRO A 60 -8.82 -1.22 -10.66
N GLY A 61 -7.65 -0.83 -11.17
CA GLY A 61 -7.13 0.53 -11.07
C GLY A 61 -5.80 0.63 -10.33
N ILE A 62 -5.47 -0.24 -9.38
CA ILE A 62 -4.22 -0.07 -8.63
C ILE A 62 -3.10 -0.91 -9.22
N GLY A 63 -2.24 -0.27 -10.02
CA GLY A 63 -1.05 -0.89 -10.57
C GLY A 63 0.12 -0.89 -9.58
N PHE A 64 0.27 -1.95 -8.78
CA PHE A 64 1.53 -2.18 -8.04
C PHE A 64 2.61 -2.73 -8.97
N GLN A 65 3.84 -2.25 -8.81
CA GLN A 65 5.01 -2.83 -9.49
C GLN A 65 5.28 -4.25 -8.97
N ALA A 66 5.77 -5.15 -9.81
CA ALA A 66 6.08 -6.52 -9.41
C ALA A 66 7.12 -6.57 -8.25
N ASP A 67 8.09 -5.66 -8.27
CA ASP A 67 9.14 -5.52 -7.26
C ASP A 67 8.76 -4.62 -6.06
N TYR A 68 7.47 -4.48 -5.73
CA TYR A 68 7.04 -3.62 -4.62
C TYR A 68 7.67 -4.01 -3.27
N LEU A 69 7.95 -5.29 -3.06
CA LEU A 69 8.63 -5.80 -1.86
C LEU A 69 10.01 -5.16 -1.68
N LYS A 70 10.79 -5.04 -2.77
CA LYS A 70 12.10 -4.38 -2.73
C LYS A 70 12.01 -2.93 -2.27
N LYS A 71 10.90 -2.23 -2.56
CA LYS A 71 10.69 -0.85 -2.07
C LYS A 71 10.41 -0.77 -0.57
N LEU A 72 9.80 -1.81 0.00
CA LEU A 72 9.56 -1.93 1.43
C LEU A 72 10.83 -2.33 2.19
N GLU A 73 11.69 -3.12 1.55
CA GLU A 73 12.96 -3.58 2.11
C GLU A 73 14.11 -2.57 1.99
N SER A 74 14.13 -1.76 0.91
CA SER A 74 15.17 -0.74 0.65
C SER A 74 15.12 0.46 1.58
#